data_AF-A0AAJ2A4W4-F1
#
_entry.id   AF-A0AAJ2A4W4-F1
#
_cell.length_a   1.000
_cell.length_b   1.000
_cell.length_c   1.000
_cell.angle_alpha   90.00
_cell.angle_beta   90.00
_cell.angle_gamma   90.00
#
_symmetry.space_group_name_H-M   'P 1'
#
loop_
_entity.id
_entity.type
_entity.pdbx_description
1 polymer ?
#
loop_
_entity_poly.entity_id
_entity_poly.type
_entity_poly.pdbx_seq_one_letter_code
_entity_poly.pdbx_strand_id
1 'polypeptide(L)'
;MLVSSAKAFESRLAARAETHHNGMAIRLLPPESTKRTLFPLHSLRVSLITALALEGQVPFPVLQKLAGHSRLVMTLYYTKPGPTHIHNVLLDAAARLEANKDASIQNFLLDTTHDALLESAICNSVASVASAIPEHPAARNPLGWMPMHHGVCIVGGNTSDTTENRAVGGCHNGGPEIFPGTNFGNAKHAPVPGGNRNCVRCRWFVTEPHYLPALAAHFNTIAYHFDEARNACLVSETVLLDLKKEKAEAEDSDQVFLSLDAYRQAERVWEGSLKRFNDFAEDLAACWRLIERCKAALETDGGTATQLLAVGTASDVHIAFEETESELLQLAGVCENVELYPDLDAGKAVFRRSQLLDAVLYRDNVAPMFMLLSEGEQLCAGNAFMRRLAQQMNPSNPVLGSRQVINVMDAGESLSKRFGIDLAALLPKWDASGTPVRRPRSIKEAGG
;
A
#
# COMPACT_ATOMS: atom_id res chain seq x y z
N MET A 1 -3.76 43.14 41.35
CA MET A 1 -4.39 43.49 40.05
C MET A 1 -4.78 42.26 39.23
N LEU A 2 -3.88 41.30 38.96
CA LEU A 2 -4.23 40.17 38.06
C LEU A 2 -5.28 39.20 38.62
N VAL A 3 -5.18 38.84 39.91
CA VAL A 3 -6.16 37.95 40.57
C VAL A 3 -7.55 38.58 40.65
N SER A 4 -7.62 39.90 40.91
CA SER A 4 -8.89 40.63 40.98
C SER A 4 -9.59 40.70 39.62
N SER A 5 -8.83 40.87 38.52
CA SER A 5 -9.38 40.86 37.16
C SER A 5 -9.81 39.45 36.72
N ALA A 6 -9.04 38.42 37.08
CA ALA A 6 -9.41 37.02 36.82
C ALA A 6 -10.72 36.63 37.52
N LYS A 7 -10.88 37.02 38.80
CA LYS A 7 -12.13 36.78 39.57
C LYS A 7 -13.34 37.50 38.96
N ALA A 8 -13.15 38.72 38.49
CA ALA A 8 -14.21 39.47 37.80
C ALA A 8 -14.59 38.81 36.46
N PHE A 9 -13.62 38.23 35.75
CA PHE A 9 -13.86 37.53 34.49
C PHE A 9 -14.53 36.15 34.69
N GLU A 10 -14.10 35.35 35.66
CA GLU A 10 -14.81 34.12 36.08
C GLU A 10 -16.28 34.40 36.40
N SER A 11 -16.54 35.49 37.14
CA SER A 11 -17.90 35.90 37.51
C SER A 11 -18.74 36.28 36.28
N ARG A 12 -18.12 36.87 35.26
CA ARG A 12 -18.78 37.19 33.97
C ARG A 12 -19.07 35.95 33.14
N LEU A 13 -18.16 34.98 33.11
CA LEU A 13 -18.36 33.70 32.41
C LEU A 13 -19.51 32.91 33.06
N ALA A 14 -19.55 32.87 34.39
CA ALA A 14 -20.65 32.26 35.13
C ALA A 14 -22.00 32.97 34.86
N ALA A 15 -22.01 34.30 34.81
CA ALA A 15 -23.21 35.07 34.47
C ALA A 15 -23.71 34.83 33.02
N ARG A 16 -22.82 34.40 32.12
CA ARG A 16 -23.15 34.05 30.73
C ARG A 16 -23.43 32.56 30.51
N ALA A 17 -23.41 31.76 31.58
CA ALA A 17 -23.55 30.30 31.55
C ALA A 17 -22.53 29.59 30.62
N GLU A 18 -21.35 30.19 30.40
CA GLU A 18 -20.28 29.58 29.61
C GLU A 18 -19.56 28.49 30.42
N THR A 19 -19.58 27.24 29.93
CA THR A 19 -18.99 26.07 30.57
C THR A 19 -18.00 25.36 29.63
N HIS A 20 -17.15 24.50 30.19
CA HIS A 20 -16.36 23.56 29.39
C HIS A 20 -17.27 22.58 28.63
N HIS A 21 -16.75 21.93 27.58
CA HIS A 21 -17.53 20.97 26.77
C HIS A 21 -18.15 19.81 27.60
N ASN A 22 -17.55 19.51 28.76
CA ASN A 22 -18.01 18.49 29.70
C ASN A 22 -18.99 19.03 30.76
N GLY A 23 -19.49 20.25 30.60
CA GLY A 23 -20.47 20.89 31.49
C GLY A 23 -19.90 21.51 32.77
N MET A 24 -18.59 21.42 33.01
CA MET A 24 -17.97 22.02 34.19
C MET A 24 -17.81 23.54 34.06
N ALA A 25 -17.99 24.26 35.16
CA ALA A 25 -17.76 25.70 35.19
C ALA A 25 -16.28 26.04 34.96
N ILE A 26 -16.02 27.06 34.12
CA ILE A 26 -14.66 27.51 33.79
C ILE A 26 -14.05 28.22 35.01
N ARG A 27 -12.94 27.68 35.52
CA ARG A 27 -12.19 28.24 36.65
C ARG A 27 -10.79 28.69 36.22
N LEU A 28 -10.45 29.92 36.53
CA LEU A 28 -9.17 30.61 36.29
C LEU A 28 -8.35 30.79 37.57
N LEU A 29 -8.95 30.60 38.75
CA LEU A 29 -8.32 30.66 40.07
C LEU A 29 -8.32 29.28 40.77
N PRO A 30 -7.23 28.90 41.45
CA PRO A 30 -7.19 27.67 42.23
C PRO A 30 -8.06 27.80 43.50
N PRO A 31 -8.68 26.70 43.96
CA PRO A 31 -9.63 26.74 45.08
C PRO A 31 -9.00 27.18 46.43
N GLU A 32 -7.70 26.99 46.62
CA GLU A 32 -7.04 27.22 47.93
C GLU A 32 -6.00 28.36 47.95
N SER A 33 -5.79 29.08 46.83
CA SER A 33 -4.76 30.14 46.76
C SER A 33 -5.29 31.42 46.11
N THR A 34 -5.33 32.50 46.88
CA THR A 34 -5.71 33.85 46.43
C THR A 34 -4.56 34.65 45.80
N LYS A 35 -3.37 34.05 45.64
CA LYS A 35 -2.15 34.77 45.18
C LYS A 35 -1.65 34.33 43.79
N ARG A 36 -2.17 33.26 43.20
CA ARG A 36 -1.72 32.71 41.90
C ARG A 36 -2.91 32.41 40.99
N THR A 37 -2.79 32.70 39.70
CA THR A 37 -3.78 32.31 38.69
C THR A 37 -3.43 30.93 38.14
N LEU A 38 -4.44 30.13 37.75
CA LEU A 38 -4.20 28.84 37.09
C LEU A 38 -3.56 29.04 35.71
N PHE A 39 -3.81 30.18 35.08
CA PHE A 39 -3.27 30.57 33.79
C PHE A 39 -2.53 31.90 33.93
N PRO A 40 -1.19 31.91 33.98
CA PRO A 40 -0.43 33.15 33.98
C PRO A 40 -0.56 33.85 32.62
N LEU A 41 -0.44 35.19 32.60
CA LEU A 41 -0.59 36.00 31.38
C LEU A 41 0.30 35.52 30.23
N HIS A 42 1.50 35.02 30.56
CA HIS A 42 2.41 34.46 29.57
C HIS A 42 1.81 33.22 28.89
N SER A 43 1.21 32.30 29.64
CA SER A 43 0.53 31.13 29.09
C SER A 43 -0.70 31.51 28.25
N LEU A 44 -1.49 32.51 28.68
CA LEU A 44 -2.62 32.99 27.89
C LEU A 44 -2.18 33.63 26.57
N ARG A 45 -1.06 34.35 26.58
CA ARG A 45 -0.44 34.89 25.36
C ARG A 45 0.02 33.77 24.42
N VAL A 46 0.62 32.71 24.94
CA VAL A 46 0.99 31.51 24.15
C VAL A 46 -0.26 30.89 23.52
N SER A 47 -1.31 30.66 24.31
CA SER A 47 -2.57 30.08 23.82
C SER A 47 -3.26 30.95 22.76
N LEU A 48 -3.27 32.28 22.94
CA LEU A 48 -3.88 33.20 21.98
C LEU A 48 -3.11 33.23 20.65
N ILE A 49 -1.77 33.31 20.71
CA ILE A 49 -0.94 33.27 19.50
C ILE A 49 -1.07 31.91 18.80
N THR A 50 -1.15 30.81 19.57
CA THR A 50 -1.41 29.47 19.04
C THR A 50 -2.77 29.40 18.33
N ALA A 51 -3.85 29.90 18.94
CA ALA A 51 -5.18 29.89 18.34
C ALA A 51 -5.24 30.75 17.05
N LEU A 52 -4.64 31.94 17.06
CA LEU A 52 -4.58 32.79 15.86
C LEU A 52 -3.77 32.15 14.72
N ALA A 53 -2.71 31.40 15.05
CA ALA A 53 -1.91 30.68 14.06
C ALA A 53 -2.62 29.45 13.49
N LEU A 54 -3.21 28.62 14.36
CA LEU A 54 -3.72 27.30 13.98
C LEU A 54 -5.19 27.33 13.57
N GLU A 55 -6.04 28.04 14.32
CA GLU A 55 -7.49 28.14 14.05
C GLU A 55 -7.79 29.33 13.14
N GLY A 56 -7.12 30.47 13.37
CA GLY A 56 -7.28 31.68 12.58
C GLY A 56 -6.49 31.72 11.27
N GLN A 57 -5.59 30.74 11.04
CA GLN A 57 -4.68 30.66 9.89
C GLN A 57 -3.93 31.97 9.57
N VAL A 58 -3.68 32.79 10.59
CA VAL A 58 -3.05 34.09 10.40
C VAL A 58 -1.59 33.88 10.02
N PRO A 59 -1.09 34.42 8.89
CA PRO A 59 0.28 34.23 8.46
C PRO A 59 1.31 34.66 9.53
N PHE A 60 2.35 33.86 9.72
CA PHE A 60 3.38 34.11 10.74
C PHE A 60 4.02 35.51 10.72
N PRO A 61 4.27 36.16 9.56
CA PRO A 61 4.77 37.54 9.52
C PRO A 61 3.81 38.55 10.16
N VAL A 62 2.50 38.30 10.09
CA VAL A 62 1.46 39.14 10.70
C VAL A 62 1.41 38.88 12.21
N LEU A 63 1.45 37.62 12.64
CA LEU A 63 1.52 37.25 14.06
C LEU A 63 2.78 37.80 14.75
N GLN A 64 3.92 37.80 14.06
CA GLN A 64 5.17 38.36 14.56
C GLN A 64 5.01 39.86 14.89
N LYS A 65 4.33 40.61 14.01
CA LYS A 65 4.03 42.04 14.24
C LYS A 65 3.04 42.23 15.38
N LEU A 66 1.99 41.41 15.45
CA LEU A 66 0.97 41.46 16.51
C LEU A 66 1.54 41.13 17.90
N ALA A 67 2.46 40.17 17.97
CA ALA A 67 3.13 39.80 19.21
C ALA A 67 4.35 40.70 19.54
N GLY A 68 4.77 41.58 18.63
CA GLY A 68 5.91 42.48 18.84
C GLY A 68 7.25 41.75 18.92
N HIS A 69 7.41 40.63 18.21
CA HIS A 69 8.65 39.86 18.23
C HIS A 69 9.63 40.37 17.17
N SER A 70 10.88 40.63 17.59
CA SER A 70 11.94 41.08 16.69
C SER A 70 12.45 40.00 15.73
N ARG A 71 12.20 38.71 16.02
CA ARG A 71 12.64 37.55 15.22
C ARG A 71 11.52 36.50 15.12
N LEU A 72 11.34 35.90 13.94
CA LEU A 72 10.31 34.90 13.65
C LEU A 72 10.39 33.67 14.58
N VAL A 73 11.60 33.25 14.94
CA VAL A 73 11.87 32.15 15.89
C VAL A 73 11.16 32.32 17.24
N MET A 74 11.03 33.56 17.72
CA MET A 74 10.32 33.84 18.96
C MET A 74 8.83 33.52 18.80
N THR A 75 8.23 33.85 17.65
CA THR A 75 6.82 33.54 17.32
C THR A 75 6.58 32.03 17.15
N LEU A 76 7.52 31.31 16.54
CA LEU A 76 7.49 29.83 16.46
C LEU A 76 7.49 29.18 17.84
N TYR A 77 8.18 29.76 18.83
CA TYR A 77 8.17 29.27 20.22
C TYR A 77 6.79 29.37 20.89
N TYR A 78 5.90 30.22 20.37
CA TYR A 78 4.54 30.42 20.88
C TYR A 78 3.49 29.57 20.17
N THR A 79 3.82 28.91 19.06
CA THR A 79 2.94 27.93 18.40
C THR A 79 3.32 26.54 18.87
N LYS A 80 2.67 26.07 19.94
CA LYS A 80 2.80 24.69 20.41
C LYS A 80 1.53 23.93 20.02
N PRO A 81 1.43 23.43 18.78
CA PRO A 81 0.28 22.63 18.38
C PRO A 81 0.17 21.41 19.30
N GLY A 82 -1.03 21.14 19.79
CA GLY A 82 -1.29 19.94 20.58
C GLY A 82 -1.09 18.67 19.75
N PRO A 83 -0.73 17.52 20.35
CA PRO A 83 -0.47 16.27 19.63
C PRO A 83 -1.62 15.86 18.68
N THR A 84 -2.87 16.06 19.10
CA THR A 84 -4.07 15.78 18.29
C THR A 84 -4.19 16.69 17.07
N HIS A 85 -3.82 17.96 17.17
CA HIS A 85 -3.85 18.89 16.04
C HIS A 85 -2.74 18.56 15.04
N ILE A 86 -1.53 18.22 15.52
CA ILE A 86 -0.44 17.72 14.67
C ILE A 86 -0.89 16.46 13.92
N HIS A 87 -1.48 15.50 14.63
CA HIS A 87 -1.99 14.27 14.04
C HIS A 87 -3.04 14.52 12.95
N ASN A 88 -4.02 15.38 13.20
CA ASN A 88 -5.06 15.70 12.21
C ASN A 88 -4.50 16.44 10.99
N VAL A 89 -3.60 17.41 11.19
CA VAL A 89 -2.94 18.11 10.07
C VAL A 89 -2.09 17.16 9.24
N LEU A 90 -1.39 16.21 9.88
CA LEU A 90 -0.63 15.17 9.19
C LEU A 90 -1.53 14.19 8.44
N LEU A 91 -2.68 13.79 9.00
CA LEU A 91 -3.67 12.98 8.30
C LEU A 91 -4.27 13.71 7.09
N ASP A 92 -4.62 14.98 7.24
CA ASP A 92 -5.14 15.80 6.13
C ASP A 92 -4.06 16.05 5.06
N ALA A 93 -2.80 16.17 5.47
CA ALA A 93 -1.67 16.25 4.54
C ALA A 93 -1.46 14.91 3.81
N ALA A 94 -1.52 13.78 4.51
CA ALA A 94 -1.42 12.44 3.93
C ALA A 94 -2.56 12.18 2.94
N ALA A 95 -3.79 12.56 3.27
CA ALA A 95 -4.94 12.46 2.36
C ALA A 95 -4.77 13.34 1.11
N ARG A 96 -4.24 14.56 1.24
CA ARG A 96 -3.94 15.45 0.10
C ARG A 96 -2.78 14.95 -0.75
N LEU A 97 -1.77 14.33 -0.14
CA LEU A 97 -0.65 13.72 -0.86
C LEU A 97 -1.10 12.48 -1.62
N GLU A 98 -1.92 11.63 -0.99
CA GLU A 98 -2.52 10.45 -1.64
C GLU A 98 -3.40 10.86 -2.83
N ALA A 99 -4.18 11.93 -2.69
CA ALA A 99 -5.00 12.49 -3.76
C ALA A 99 -4.18 13.07 -4.93
N ASN A 100 -2.93 13.47 -4.68
CA ASN A 100 -2.04 14.08 -5.67
C ASN A 100 -0.89 13.15 -6.11
N LYS A 101 -0.86 11.89 -5.67
CA LYS A 101 0.27 10.97 -5.90
C LYS A 101 0.53 10.72 -7.39
N ASP A 102 -0.53 10.56 -8.20
CA ASP A 102 -0.38 10.33 -9.63
C ASP A 102 0.06 11.61 -10.36
N ALA A 103 -0.32 12.78 -9.82
CA ALA A 103 0.19 14.06 -10.29
C ALA A 103 1.66 14.29 -9.89
N SER A 104 2.13 13.72 -8.77
CA SER A 104 3.52 13.85 -8.30
C SER A 104 4.50 13.35 -9.35
N ILE A 105 4.36 12.08 -9.75
CA ILE A 105 5.25 11.48 -10.75
C ILE A 105 5.08 12.13 -12.13
N GLN A 106 3.88 12.53 -12.51
CA GLN A 106 3.68 13.26 -13.77
C GLN A 106 4.37 14.63 -13.74
N ASN A 107 4.25 15.38 -12.65
CA ASN A 107 4.92 16.67 -12.49
C ASN A 107 6.44 16.50 -12.46
N PHE A 108 6.96 15.47 -11.78
CA PHE A 108 8.38 15.14 -11.81
C PHE A 108 8.86 14.88 -13.25
N LEU A 109 8.14 14.07 -14.01
CA LEU A 109 8.46 13.79 -15.41
C LEU A 109 8.27 15.00 -16.33
N LEU A 110 7.42 15.97 -15.99
CA LEU A 110 7.16 17.17 -16.81
C LEU A 110 8.13 18.31 -16.53
N ASP A 111 8.35 18.61 -15.25
CA ASP A 111 9.00 19.84 -14.79
C ASP A 111 10.50 19.67 -14.54
N THR A 112 10.97 18.43 -14.33
CA THR A 112 12.39 18.16 -14.07
C THR A 112 13.23 18.33 -15.34
N THR A 113 14.38 19.00 -15.21
CA THR A 113 15.36 19.12 -16.31
C THR A 113 15.78 17.74 -16.79
N HIS A 114 15.98 17.56 -18.09
CA HIS A 114 16.21 16.23 -18.67
C HIS A 114 17.40 15.49 -18.05
N ASP A 115 18.53 16.16 -17.82
CA ASP A 115 19.71 15.52 -17.21
C ASP A 115 19.42 15.02 -15.78
N ALA A 116 18.84 15.88 -14.93
CA ALA A 116 18.45 15.51 -13.57
C ALA A 116 17.39 14.39 -13.55
N LEU A 117 16.50 14.35 -14.54
CA LEU A 117 15.52 13.28 -14.69
C LEU A 117 16.23 11.94 -14.98
N LEU A 118 17.21 11.91 -15.88
CA LEU A 118 17.94 10.68 -16.20
C LEU A 118 18.78 10.17 -15.02
N GLU A 119 19.26 11.06 -14.16
CA GLU A 119 20.01 10.70 -12.96
C GLU A 119 19.12 10.15 -11.84
N SER A 120 17.92 10.70 -11.66
CA SER A 120 17.05 10.39 -10.52
C SER A 120 15.87 9.45 -10.85
N ALA A 121 15.53 9.23 -12.13
CA ALA A 121 14.40 8.39 -12.53
C ALA A 121 14.61 6.92 -12.14
N ILE A 122 13.68 6.39 -11.33
CA ILE A 122 13.67 4.98 -10.96
C ILE A 122 12.96 4.18 -12.04
N CYS A 123 13.74 3.56 -12.93
CA CYS A 123 13.24 2.86 -14.11
C CYS A 123 14.10 1.64 -14.44
N ASN A 124 13.65 0.75 -15.32
CA ASN A 124 14.47 -0.39 -15.76
C ASN A 124 15.57 -0.02 -16.75
N SER A 125 15.41 1.07 -17.49
CA SER A 125 16.37 1.51 -18.51
C SER A 125 16.35 3.02 -18.69
N VAL A 126 17.41 3.68 -18.22
CA VAL A 126 17.58 5.13 -18.33
C VAL A 126 17.62 5.58 -19.80
N ALA A 127 18.29 4.82 -20.66
CA ALA A 127 18.30 5.07 -22.12
C ALA A 127 16.89 5.08 -22.73
N SER A 128 15.97 4.30 -22.15
CA SER A 128 14.58 4.24 -22.62
C SER A 128 13.80 5.46 -22.21
N VAL A 129 13.98 5.91 -20.96
CA VAL A 129 13.43 7.18 -20.47
C VAL A 129 13.95 8.35 -21.30
N ALA A 130 15.27 8.39 -21.57
CA ALA A 130 15.88 9.40 -22.43
C ALA A 130 15.26 9.45 -23.83
N SER A 131 15.01 8.28 -24.43
CA SER A 131 14.41 8.21 -25.77
C SER A 131 12.91 8.56 -25.80
N ALA A 132 12.18 8.29 -24.71
CA ALA A 132 10.72 8.42 -24.67
C ALA A 132 10.25 9.79 -24.17
N ILE A 133 11.04 10.46 -23.33
CA ILE A 133 10.70 11.75 -22.76
C ILE A 133 11.51 12.83 -23.48
N PRO A 134 10.86 13.74 -24.23
CA PRO A 134 11.54 14.84 -24.90
C PRO A 134 12.40 15.68 -23.93
N GLU A 135 13.57 16.11 -24.40
CA GLU A 135 14.50 16.93 -23.62
C GLU A 135 13.81 18.22 -23.12
N HIS A 136 13.15 18.94 -24.04
CA HIS A 136 12.48 20.20 -23.73
C HIS A 136 11.11 19.97 -23.06
N PRO A 137 10.87 20.49 -21.83
CA PRO A 137 9.60 20.30 -21.09
C PRO A 137 8.33 20.61 -21.89
N ALA A 138 8.34 21.70 -22.66
CA ALA A 138 7.19 22.10 -23.50
C ALA A 138 6.82 21.10 -24.62
N ALA A 139 7.71 20.15 -24.95
CA ALA A 139 7.44 19.11 -25.94
C ALA A 139 6.94 17.80 -25.30
N ARG A 140 6.92 17.71 -23.96
CA ARG A 140 6.46 16.53 -23.22
C ARG A 140 4.92 16.48 -23.24
N ASN A 141 4.37 15.29 -23.46
CA ASN A 141 2.93 15.09 -23.51
C ASN A 141 2.48 14.04 -22.48
N PRO A 142 1.94 14.46 -21.32
CA PRO A 142 1.55 13.54 -20.25
C PRO A 142 0.27 12.76 -20.60
N LEU A 143 -0.52 13.18 -21.59
CA LEU A 143 -1.73 12.47 -22.03
C LEU A 143 -1.42 11.08 -22.57
N GLY A 144 -0.21 10.87 -23.07
CA GLY A 144 0.26 9.56 -23.54
C GLY A 144 0.78 8.66 -22.43
N TRP A 145 0.82 9.14 -21.18
CA TRP A 145 1.29 8.35 -20.05
C TRP A 145 0.11 7.71 -19.34
N MET A 146 0.31 6.47 -18.89
CA MET A 146 -0.69 5.72 -18.16
C MET A 146 -0.23 5.52 -16.72
N PRO A 147 -0.80 6.25 -15.75
CA PRO A 147 -0.64 5.96 -14.33
C PRO A 147 -1.19 4.57 -14.01
N MET A 148 -0.50 3.88 -13.12
CA MET A 148 -0.85 2.57 -12.58
C MET A 148 -0.61 2.61 -11.06
N HIS A 149 -1.18 1.66 -10.33
CA HIS A 149 -1.08 1.65 -8.87
C HIS A 149 0.36 1.67 -8.31
N HIS A 150 1.35 1.13 -9.05
CA HIS A 150 2.74 1.03 -8.61
C HIS A 150 3.74 1.93 -9.39
N GLY A 151 3.26 2.78 -10.32
CA GLY A 151 4.10 3.67 -11.13
C GLY A 151 3.44 4.10 -12.44
N VAL A 152 4.23 4.51 -13.43
CA VAL A 152 3.75 5.06 -14.70
C VAL A 152 4.34 4.32 -15.90
N CYS A 153 3.49 4.06 -16.89
CA CYS A 153 3.93 3.68 -18.23
C CYS A 153 4.04 4.93 -19.11
N ILE A 154 5.26 5.28 -19.52
CA ILE A 154 5.53 6.51 -20.29
C ILE A 154 5.15 6.39 -21.78
N VAL A 155 4.61 5.24 -22.20
CA VAL A 155 4.17 4.96 -23.58
C VAL A 155 2.72 4.46 -23.64
N GLY A 156 1.93 4.73 -22.62
CA GLY A 156 0.46 4.56 -22.66
C GLY A 156 -0.04 3.12 -22.63
N GLY A 157 0.81 2.13 -22.32
CA GLY A 157 0.39 0.75 -22.13
C GLY A 157 -0.12 0.06 -23.41
N ASN A 158 0.37 0.46 -24.58
CA ASN A 158 -0.01 -0.16 -25.85
C ASN A 158 0.40 -1.65 -25.91
N THR A 159 -0.56 -2.56 -26.10
CA THR A 159 -0.33 -4.01 -26.07
C THR A 159 -0.28 -4.68 -27.43
N SER A 160 -0.66 -4.00 -28.52
CA SER A 160 -0.77 -4.60 -29.85
C SER A 160 0.40 -4.24 -30.76
N ASP A 161 0.94 -5.25 -31.45
CA ASP A 161 1.97 -5.10 -32.48
C ASP A 161 1.31 -4.89 -33.86
N THR A 162 0.64 -3.75 -34.04
CA THR A 162 0.14 -3.34 -35.37
C THR A 162 1.18 -2.48 -36.10
N THR A 163 1.12 -2.42 -37.42
CA THR A 163 2.01 -1.58 -38.24
C THR A 163 1.97 -0.11 -37.85
N GLU A 164 0.82 0.38 -37.38
CA GLU A 164 0.64 1.74 -36.87
C GLU A 164 1.28 1.93 -35.48
N ASN A 165 1.22 0.90 -34.65
CA ASN A 165 1.73 0.92 -33.28
C ASN A 165 3.23 0.65 -33.17
N ARG A 166 3.87 0.08 -34.20
CA ARG A 166 5.34 -0.11 -34.24
C ARG A 166 6.14 1.18 -34.23
N ALA A 167 5.51 2.28 -34.63
CA ALA A 167 6.10 3.62 -34.54
C ALA A 167 6.04 4.20 -33.11
N VAL A 168 5.28 3.57 -32.20
CA VAL A 168 5.04 4.03 -30.83
C VAL A 168 5.59 2.98 -29.84
N GLY A 169 6.01 3.42 -28.66
CA GLY A 169 6.39 2.49 -27.59
C GLY A 169 5.20 1.65 -27.12
N GLY A 170 5.45 0.42 -26.67
CA GLY A 170 4.42 -0.46 -26.12
C GLY A 170 4.97 -1.69 -25.43
N CYS A 171 4.08 -2.54 -24.91
CA CYS A 171 4.44 -3.83 -24.32
C CYS A 171 5.09 -4.76 -25.36
N HIS A 172 4.77 -4.61 -26.64
CA HIS A 172 5.35 -5.41 -27.72
C HIS A 172 6.86 -5.14 -27.95
N ASN A 173 7.38 -3.99 -27.49
CA ASN A 173 8.79 -3.61 -27.58
C ASN A 173 9.39 -3.19 -26.23
N GLY A 174 8.76 -3.59 -25.12
CA GLY A 174 9.15 -3.18 -23.78
C GLY A 174 10.22 -4.07 -23.11
N GLY A 175 10.71 -5.09 -23.80
CA GLY A 175 11.70 -6.04 -23.31
C GLY A 175 13.15 -5.66 -23.65
N PRO A 176 14.09 -6.60 -23.45
CA PRO A 176 15.50 -6.39 -23.73
C PRO A 176 15.75 -6.10 -25.21
N GLU A 177 16.86 -5.42 -25.49
CA GLU A 177 17.34 -5.19 -26.85
C GLU A 177 17.73 -6.52 -27.51
N ILE A 178 17.24 -6.74 -28.74
CA ILE A 178 17.58 -7.89 -29.59
C ILE A 178 18.66 -7.49 -30.59
N PHE A 179 18.47 -6.33 -31.22
CA PHE A 179 19.43 -5.78 -32.18
C PHE A 179 19.73 -4.33 -31.83
N PRO A 180 21.01 -3.95 -31.77
CA PRO A 180 21.39 -2.56 -31.54
C PRO A 180 20.93 -1.69 -32.70
N GLY A 181 20.70 -0.42 -32.39
CA GLY A 181 20.43 0.60 -33.41
C GLY A 181 21.63 0.74 -34.36
N THR A 182 21.35 1.06 -35.61
CA THR A 182 22.36 1.41 -36.62
C THR A 182 22.11 2.83 -37.12
N ASN A 183 23.06 3.39 -37.88
CA ASN A 183 22.87 4.70 -38.51
C ASN A 183 21.64 4.79 -39.44
N PHE A 184 21.06 3.64 -39.82
CA PHE A 184 19.94 3.53 -40.75
C PHE A 184 18.64 2.99 -40.10
N GLY A 185 18.64 2.71 -38.79
CA GLY A 185 17.46 2.13 -38.14
C GLY A 185 17.55 2.06 -36.62
N ASN A 186 16.40 2.19 -35.97
CA ASN A 186 16.28 2.14 -34.51
C ASN A 186 16.59 0.75 -33.95
N ALA A 187 17.02 0.70 -32.68
CA ALA A 187 17.22 -0.55 -31.95
C ALA A 187 15.90 -1.35 -31.91
N LYS A 188 16.02 -2.67 -32.07
CA LYS A 188 14.88 -3.58 -32.02
C LYS A 188 14.84 -4.26 -30.67
N HIS A 189 13.70 -4.15 -29.99
CA HIS A 189 13.48 -4.73 -28.67
C HIS A 189 12.51 -5.92 -28.73
N ALA A 190 12.65 -6.83 -27.77
CA ALA A 190 11.71 -7.91 -27.52
C ALA A 190 10.41 -7.39 -26.88
N PRO A 191 9.33 -8.18 -26.90
CA PRO A 191 8.18 -7.91 -26.04
C PRO A 191 8.56 -7.97 -24.56
N VAL A 192 7.74 -7.34 -23.72
CA VAL A 192 7.89 -7.38 -22.27
C VAL A 192 7.91 -8.86 -21.82
N PRO A 193 8.97 -9.29 -21.11
CA PRO A 193 9.02 -10.63 -20.54
C PRO A 193 7.87 -10.88 -19.53
N GLY A 194 7.37 -12.11 -19.44
CA GLY A 194 6.18 -12.43 -18.63
C GLY A 194 4.85 -11.94 -19.25
N GLY A 195 4.90 -11.17 -20.34
CA GLY A 195 3.74 -10.78 -21.12
C GLY A 195 3.33 -9.32 -20.96
N ASN A 196 2.21 -8.99 -21.59
CA ASN A 196 1.66 -7.64 -21.55
C ASN A 196 1.34 -7.23 -20.12
N ARG A 197 1.57 -5.96 -19.78
CA ARG A 197 1.33 -5.38 -18.44
C ARG A 197 2.24 -5.90 -17.33
N ASN A 198 3.28 -6.69 -17.62
CA ASN A 198 4.33 -6.98 -16.65
C ASN A 198 5.33 -5.81 -16.50
N CYS A 199 4.82 -4.70 -15.96
CA CYS A 199 5.50 -3.42 -15.97
C CYS A 199 6.80 -3.41 -15.17
N VAL A 200 6.92 -4.23 -14.12
CA VAL A 200 8.16 -4.35 -13.33
C VAL A 200 9.35 -4.83 -14.15
N ARG A 201 9.12 -5.50 -15.30
CA ARG A 201 10.16 -5.91 -16.25
C ARG A 201 10.21 -5.07 -17.53
N CYS A 202 9.33 -4.09 -17.66
CA CYS A 202 9.22 -3.26 -18.85
C CYS A 202 10.23 -2.11 -18.81
N ARG A 203 10.94 -1.87 -19.93
CA ARG A 203 11.87 -0.73 -20.08
C ARG A 203 11.19 0.63 -20.05
N TRP A 204 9.89 0.69 -20.35
CA TRP A 204 9.07 1.91 -20.37
C TRP A 204 8.47 2.28 -19.01
N PHE A 205 8.77 1.49 -17.99
CA PHE A 205 8.20 1.68 -16.66
C PHE A 205 9.08 2.60 -15.81
N VAL A 206 8.42 3.57 -15.17
CA VAL A 206 9.03 4.51 -14.22
C VAL A 206 8.22 4.48 -12.93
N THR A 207 8.89 4.56 -11.79
CA THR A 207 8.26 4.60 -10.47
C THR A 207 8.95 5.64 -9.58
N GLU A 208 8.44 5.84 -8.38
CA GLU A 208 8.91 6.80 -7.39
C GLU A 208 8.83 6.22 -5.98
N PRO A 209 9.58 6.76 -4.99
CA PRO A 209 9.58 6.20 -3.65
C PRO A 209 8.23 6.17 -2.94
N HIS A 210 7.30 7.07 -3.27
CA HIS A 210 5.97 7.04 -2.70
C HIS A 210 5.14 5.82 -3.13
N TYR A 211 5.50 5.15 -4.23
CA TYR A 211 4.88 3.90 -4.68
C TYR A 211 5.40 2.66 -3.94
N LEU A 212 6.33 2.80 -2.98
CA LEU A 212 6.88 1.67 -2.22
C LEU A 212 5.83 0.72 -1.61
N PRO A 213 4.73 1.19 -0.98
CA PRO A 213 3.67 0.31 -0.49
C PRO A 213 2.98 -0.49 -1.60
N ALA A 214 2.74 0.14 -2.75
CA ALA A 214 2.13 -0.52 -3.90
C ALA A 214 3.08 -1.51 -4.58
N LEU A 215 4.38 -1.20 -4.65
CA LEU A 215 5.41 -2.13 -5.12
C LEU A 215 5.54 -3.33 -4.17
N ALA A 216 5.49 -3.12 -2.86
CA ALA A 216 5.48 -4.21 -1.88
C ALA A 216 4.23 -5.09 -2.01
N ALA A 217 3.06 -4.47 -2.22
CA ALA A 217 1.82 -5.19 -2.49
C ALA A 217 1.92 -6.04 -3.77
N HIS A 218 2.44 -5.46 -4.85
CA HIS A 218 2.68 -6.15 -6.11
C HIS A 218 3.69 -7.30 -5.94
N PHE A 219 4.78 -7.07 -5.22
CA PHE A 219 5.77 -8.10 -4.89
C PHE A 219 5.13 -9.28 -4.14
N ASN A 220 4.31 -9.02 -3.12
CA ASN A 220 3.62 -10.06 -2.37
C ASN A 220 2.65 -10.87 -3.22
N THR A 221 1.96 -10.23 -4.16
CA THR A 221 1.10 -10.91 -5.13
C THR A 221 1.92 -11.79 -6.08
N ILE A 222 3.04 -11.31 -6.61
CA ILE A 222 3.94 -12.14 -7.43
C ILE A 222 4.47 -13.32 -6.59
N ALA A 223 4.82 -13.10 -5.33
CA ALA A 223 5.37 -14.14 -4.45
C ALA A 223 4.36 -15.26 -4.21
N TYR A 224 3.08 -14.92 -4.05
CA TYR A 224 2.01 -15.91 -3.98
C TYR A 224 1.90 -16.75 -5.28
N HIS A 225 1.91 -16.10 -6.45
CA HIS A 225 1.87 -16.82 -7.73
C HIS A 225 3.14 -17.66 -7.98
N PHE A 226 4.29 -17.19 -7.51
CA PHE A 226 5.56 -17.91 -7.52
C PHE A 226 5.45 -19.22 -6.72
N ASP A 227 4.88 -19.18 -5.51
CA ASP A 227 4.67 -20.38 -4.70
C ASP A 227 3.67 -21.36 -5.35
N GLU A 228 2.58 -20.87 -5.95
CA GLU A 228 1.66 -21.71 -6.73
C GLU A 228 2.39 -22.40 -7.91
N ALA A 229 3.19 -21.64 -8.66
CA ALA A 229 3.95 -22.15 -9.80
C ALA A 229 5.03 -23.15 -9.37
N ARG A 230 5.72 -22.89 -8.25
CA ARG A 230 6.71 -23.80 -7.64
C ARG A 230 6.07 -25.14 -7.29
N ASN A 231 4.95 -25.11 -6.57
CA ASN A 231 4.27 -26.34 -6.15
C ASN A 231 3.78 -27.15 -7.37
N ALA A 232 3.25 -26.48 -8.41
CA ALA A 232 2.88 -27.15 -9.66
C ALA A 232 4.09 -27.78 -10.37
N CYS A 233 5.24 -27.08 -10.38
CA CYS A 233 6.49 -27.58 -10.94
C CYS A 233 6.96 -28.86 -10.22
N LEU A 234 7.01 -28.84 -8.87
CA LEU A 234 7.42 -30.00 -8.07
C LEU A 234 6.52 -31.23 -8.29
N VAL A 235 5.20 -31.02 -8.38
CA VAL A 235 4.26 -32.11 -8.67
C VAL A 235 4.52 -32.71 -10.05
N SER A 236 4.69 -31.87 -11.09
CA SER A 236 4.96 -32.35 -12.44
C SER A 236 6.35 -33.00 -12.59
N GLU A 237 7.33 -32.52 -11.84
CA GLU A 237 8.68 -33.08 -11.80
C GLU A 237 8.68 -34.48 -11.19
N THR A 238 7.94 -34.67 -10.10
CA THR A 238 7.79 -36.00 -9.47
C THR A 238 7.24 -37.01 -10.47
N VAL A 239 6.16 -36.65 -11.19
CA VAL A 239 5.57 -37.52 -12.23
C VAL A 239 6.57 -37.84 -13.34
N LEU A 240 7.35 -36.85 -13.79
CA LEU A 240 8.37 -37.05 -14.82
C LEU A 240 9.50 -37.95 -14.33
N LEU A 241 9.95 -37.80 -13.08
CA LEU A 241 11.00 -38.62 -12.48
C LEU A 241 10.55 -40.07 -12.32
N ASP A 242 9.31 -40.32 -11.92
CA ASP A 242 8.75 -41.67 -11.83
C ASP A 242 8.75 -42.35 -13.21
N LEU A 243 8.32 -41.64 -14.27
CA LEU A 243 8.36 -42.17 -15.63
C LEU A 243 9.78 -42.36 -16.18
N LYS A 244 10.73 -41.49 -15.79
CA LYS A 244 12.16 -41.68 -16.11
C LYS A 244 12.72 -42.93 -15.44
N LYS A 245 12.32 -43.21 -14.21
CA LYS A 245 12.70 -44.40 -13.47
C LYS A 245 12.13 -45.65 -14.11
N GLU A 246 10.83 -45.68 -14.43
CA GLU A 246 10.20 -46.81 -15.14
C GLU A 246 10.88 -47.09 -16.48
N LYS A 247 11.25 -46.04 -17.22
CA LYS A 247 11.98 -46.17 -18.47
C LYS A 247 13.37 -46.80 -18.26
N ALA A 248 14.11 -46.35 -17.25
CA ALA A 248 15.42 -46.91 -16.91
C ALA A 248 15.31 -48.39 -16.49
N GLU A 249 14.31 -48.75 -15.68
CA GLU A 249 14.07 -50.13 -15.25
C GLU A 249 13.71 -51.06 -16.43
N ALA A 250 12.94 -50.56 -17.40
CA ALA A 250 12.64 -51.28 -18.62
C ALA A 250 13.91 -51.49 -19.47
N GLU A 251 14.74 -50.46 -19.62
CA GLU A 251 16.02 -50.54 -20.33
C GLU A 251 16.99 -51.53 -19.64
N ASP A 252 17.11 -51.49 -18.31
CA ASP A 252 17.94 -52.41 -17.52
C ASP A 252 17.45 -53.88 -17.61
N SER A 253 16.16 -54.08 -17.83
CA SER A 253 15.54 -55.40 -17.98
C SER A 253 15.48 -55.90 -19.43
N ASP A 254 16.10 -55.20 -20.39
CA ASP A 254 16.00 -55.44 -21.85
C ASP A 254 14.54 -55.46 -22.36
N GLN A 255 13.65 -54.70 -21.73
CA GLN A 255 12.24 -54.55 -22.09
C GLN A 255 11.96 -53.23 -22.80
N VAL A 256 10.93 -53.23 -23.65
CA VAL A 256 10.49 -52.01 -24.35
C VAL A 256 9.66 -51.16 -23.40
N PHE A 257 10.02 -49.89 -23.24
CA PHE A 257 9.22 -48.93 -22.50
C PHE A 257 7.89 -48.62 -23.22
N LEU A 258 6.77 -49.01 -22.62
CA LEU A 258 5.44 -48.94 -23.24
C LEU A 258 4.76 -47.56 -23.08
N SER A 259 5.18 -46.74 -22.11
CA SER A 259 4.51 -45.50 -21.72
C SER A 259 5.08 -44.24 -22.39
N LEU A 260 5.53 -44.33 -23.64
CA LEU A 260 6.24 -43.22 -24.33
C LEU A 260 5.38 -41.96 -24.46
N ASP A 261 4.08 -42.09 -24.74
CA ASP A 261 3.18 -40.94 -24.86
C ASP A 261 2.94 -40.24 -23.53
N ALA A 262 2.81 -41.00 -22.44
CA ALA A 262 2.70 -40.47 -21.09
C ALA A 262 3.99 -39.74 -20.68
N TYR A 263 5.15 -40.30 -21.01
CA TYR A 263 6.46 -39.65 -20.81
C TYR A 263 6.53 -38.29 -21.52
N ARG A 264 6.23 -38.25 -22.83
CA ARG A 264 6.23 -37.00 -23.61
C ARG A 264 5.22 -35.99 -23.10
N GLN A 265 4.07 -36.43 -22.60
CA GLN A 265 3.10 -35.53 -21.97
C GLN A 265 3.63 -34.96 -20.65
N ALA A 266 4.20 -35.79 -19.79
CA ALA A 266 4.80 -35.35 -18.52
C ALA A 266 5.93 -34.34 -18.76
N GLU A 267 6.77 -34.58 -19.77
CA GLU A 267 7.87 -33.67 -20.16
C GLU A 267 7.32 -32.28 -20.55
N ARG A 268 6.31 -32.23 -21.44
CA ARG A 268 5.68 -30.96 -21.84
C ARG A 268 5.01 -30.21 -20.68
N VAL A 269 4.33 -30.94 -19.79
CA VAL A 269 3.67 -30.33 -18.62
C VAL A 269 4.72 -29.77 -17.67
N TRP A 270 5.80 -30.52 -17.42
CA TRP A 270 6.92 -30.07 -16.59
C TRP A 270 7.59 -28.83 -17.20
N GLU A 271 7.94 -28.84 -18.49
CA GLU A 271 8.53 -27.69 -19.17
C GLU A 271 7.65 -26.44 -19.07
N GLY A 272 6.33 -26.59 -19.27
CA GLY A 272 5.38 -25.48 -19.14
C GLY A 272 5.31 -24.93 -17.72
N SER A 273 5.33 -25.80 -16.71
CA SER A 273 5.31 -25.39 -15.30
C SER A 273 6.62 -24.74 -14.86
N LEU A 274 7.77 -25.27 -15.30
CA LEU A 274 9.09 -24.73 -15.03
C LEU A 274 9.26 -23.34 -15.65
N LYS A 275 8.78 -23.15 -16.88
CA LYS A 275 8.77 -21.83 -17.52
C LYS A 275 8.01 -20.81 -16.68
N ARG A 276 6.78 -21.14 -16.25
CA ARG A 276 5.96 -20.24 -15.41
C ARG A 276 6.63 -19.93 -14.07
N PHE A 277 7.25 -20.93 -13.45
CA PHE A 277 8.01 -20.75 -12.22
C PHE A 277 9.18 -19.78 -12.42
N ASN A 278 9.98 -19.96 -13.48
CA ASN A 278 11.09 -19.07 -13.81
C ASN A 278 10.61 -17.65 -14.14
N ASP A 279 9.52 -17.50 -14.90
CA ASP A 279 8.95 -16.18 -15.24
C ASP A 279 8.63 -15.39 -13.96
N PHE A 280 7.95 -16.00 -12.97
CA PHE A 280 7.65 -15.33 -11.69
C PHE A 280 8.90 -15.07 -10.84
N ALA A 281 9.92 -15.94 -10.89
CA ALA A 281 11.18 -15.71 -10.18
C ALA A 281 11.88 -14.45 -10.70
N GLU A 282 11.90 -14.26 -12.02
CA GLU A 282 12.45 -13.08 -12.67
C GLU A 282 11.61 -11.83 -12.39
N ASP A 283 10.28 -11.96 -12.31
CA ASP A 283 9.37 -10.88 -11.95
C ASP A 283 9.62 -10.39 -10.52
N LEU A 284 9.79 -11.31 -9.55
CA LEU A 284 10.16 -10.99 -8.17
C LEU A 284 11.47 -10.21 -8.11
N ALA A 285 12.50 -10.70 -8.79
CA ALA A 285 13.81 -10.06 -8.81
C ALA A 285 13.75 -8.64 -9.42
N ALA A 286 12.96 -8.46 -10.50
CA ALA A 286 12.78 -7.18 -11.14
C ALA A 286 12.01 -6.19 -10.25
N CYS A 287 10.93 -6.62 -9.60
CA CYS A 287 10.18 -5.80 -8.66
C CYS A 287 11.04 -5.40 -7.46
N TRP A 288 11.78 -6.35 -6.88
CA TRP A 288 12.69 -6.08 -5.76
C TRP A 288 13.77 -5.04 -6.12
N ARG A 289 14.36 -5.14 -7.32
CA ARG A 289 15.33 -4.14 -7.79
C ARG A 289 14.75 -2.72 -7.83
N LEU A 290 13.47 -2.56 -8.19
CA LEU A 290 12.79 -1.27 -8.19
C LEU A 290 12.56 -0.78 -6.76
N ILE A 291 12.14 -1.68 -5.85
CA ILE A 291 12.00 -1.39 -4.41
C ILE A 291 13.33 -0.90 -3.82
N GLU A 292 14.44 -1.59 -4.08
CA GLU A 292 15.76 -1.21 -3.59
C GLU A 292 16.21 0.14 -4.14
N ARG A 293 15.91 0.45 -5.41
CA ARG A 293 16.19 1.78 -5.98
C ARG A 293 15.35 2.87 -5.32
N CYS A 294 14.08 2.60 -5.01
CA CYS A 294 13.22 3.50 -4.25
C CYS A 294 13.76 3.76 -2.83
N LYS A 295 14.26 2.73 -2.14
CA LYS A 295 14.92 2.90 -0.83
C LYS A 295 16.18 3.75 -0.94
N ALA A 296 17.06 3.44 -1.89
CA ALA A 296 18.30 4.19 -2.09
C ALA A 296 18.03 5.68 -2.40
N ALA A 297 17.00 5.99 -3.18
CA ALA A 297 16.58 7.36 -3.44
C ALA A 297 16.13 8.10 -2.16
N LEU A 298 15.39 7.42 -1.27
CA LEU A 298 14.99 8.01 0.03
C LEU A 298 16.17 8.28 0.96
N GLU A 299 17.20 7.44 0.93
CA GLU A 299 18.41 7.61 1.75
C GLU A 299 19.29 8.76 1.24
N THR A 300 19.31 9.00 -0.07
CA THR A 300 20.16 10.03 -0.70
C THR A 300 19.60 11.45 -0.50
N ASP A 301 18.27 11.59 -0.45
CA ASP A 301 17.57 12.89 -0.35
C ASP A 301 17.40 13.45 1.07
N GLY A 302 17.99 12.82 2.09
CA GLY A 302 17.94 13.26 3.50
C GLY A 302 18.56 14.64 3.80
N GLY A 303 18.99 15.40 2.78
CA GLY A 303 19.66 16.69 2.90
C GLY A 303 18.82 17.95 2.69
N THR A 304 17.83 18.00 1.77
CA THR A 304 17.36 19.32 1.29
C THR A 304 15.94 19.48 0.71
N ALA A 305 15.08 18.46 0.63
CA ALA A 305 13.71 18.67 0.15
C ALA A 305 12.68 17.89 0.97
N THR A 306 11.49 18.48 1.14
CA THR A 306 10.33 17.98 1.89
C THR A 306 10.10 16.48 1.70
N GLN A 307 10.60 15.70 2.65
CA GLN A 307 10.48 14.25 2.67
C GLN A 307 9.08 13.86 3.17
N LEU A 308 8.47 12.87 2.50
CA LEU A 308 7.22 12.24 2.86
C LEU A 308 7.32 11.65 4.29
N LEU A 309 6.76 12.36 5.26
CA LEU A 309 6.62 11.90 6.63
C LEU A 309 5.52 10.83 6.69
N ALA A 310 5.90 9.57 6.45
CA ALA A 310 5.16 8.44 6.98
C ALA A 310 5.09 8.60 8.52
N VAL A 311 3.93 8.39 9.11
CA VAL A 311 3.75 8.45 10.57
C VAL A 311 4.52 7.28 11.20
N GLY A 312 5.73 7.59 11.63
CA GLY A 312 6.80 6.74 12.13
C GLY A 312 8.07 7.58 12.08
N THR A 313 9.05 7.37 12.93
CA THR A 313 10.30 8.15 12.90
C THR A 313 10.87 8.24 11.47
N ALA A 314 11.41 9.40 11.08
CA ALA A 314 11.92 9.75 9.74
C ALA A 314 13.14 8.92 9.26
N SER A 315 13.33 7.74 9.83
CA SER A 315 14.39 6.80 9.56
C SER A 315 13.73 5.44 9.59
N ASP A 316 13.32 4.98 8.40
CA ASP A 316 13.13 3.58 8.05
C ASP A 316 11.71 3.18 7.63
N VAL A 317 11.40 3.45 6.35
CA VAL A 317 10.51 2.54 5.60
C VAL A 317 11.27 1.22 5.46
N HIS A 318 11.23 0.39 6.50
CA HIS A 318 11.79 -0.95 6.46
C HIS A 318 10.87 -1.87 5.66
N ILE A 319 11.11 -1.98 4.35
CA ILE A 319 10.64 -3.15 3.61
C ILE A 319 11.63 -4.26 3.89
N ALA A 320 11.22 -5.19 4.75
CA ALA A 320 11.99 -6.36 5.12
C ALA A 320 11.35 -7.61 4.51
N PHE A 321 12.20 -8.59 4.19
CA PHE A 321 11.74 -9.94 3.96
C PHE A 321 11.41 -10.58 5.30
N GLU A 322 10.22 -11.14 5.38
CA GLU A 322 9.81 -12.01 6.47
C GLU A 322 9.52 -13.38 5.88
N GLU A 323 10.31 -14.36 6.30
CA GLU A 323 10.01 -15.76 6.01
C GLU A 323 8.81 -16.17 6.86
N THR A 324 7.80 -16.75 6.21
CA THR A 324 6.58 -17.21 6.87
C THR A 324 6.19 -18.58 6.35
N GLU A 325 5.85 -19.49 7.26
CA GLU A 325 5.25 -20.78 6.93
C GLU A 325 3.71 -20.70 6.83
N SER A 326 3.13 -19.56 7.24
CA SER A 326 1.68 -19.34 7.23
C SER A 326 1.15 -19.02 5.84
N GLU A 327 0.44 -19.97 5.24
CA GLU A 327 -0.33 -19.79 4.01
C GLU A 327 -1.40 -18.69 4.21
N LEU A 328 -2.10 -18.71 5.35
CA LEU A 328 -3.19 -17.77 5.62
C LEU A 328 -2.70 -16.33 5.72
N LEU A 329 -1.50 -16.10 6.27
CA LEU A 329 -0.88 -14.77 6.34
C LEU A 329 -0.62 -14.20 4.94
N GLN A 330 -0.02 -14.99 4.05
CA GLN A 330 0.25 -14.59 2.67
C GLN A 330 -1.06 -14.30 1.93
N LEU A 331 -2.04 -15.21 2.03
CA LEU A 331 -3.35 -15.07 1.39
C LEU A 331 -4.14 -13.86 1.90
N ALA A 332 -4.12 -13.60 3.21
CA ALA A 332 -4.76 -12.43 3.80
C ALA A 332 -4.14 -11.14 3.27
N GLY A 333 -2.80 -11.07 3.19
CA GLY A 333 -2.09 -9.93 2.62
C GLY A 333 -2.43 -9.69 1.15
N VAL A 334 -2.42 -10.73 0.31
CA VAL A 334 -2.80 -10.61 -1.11
C VAL A 334 -4.23 -10.09 -1.26
N CYS A 335 -5.18 -10.64 -0.50
CA CYS A 335 -6.57 -10.22 -0.58
C CYS A 335 -6.79 -8.78 -0.08
N GLU A 336 -6.06 -8.33 0.93
CA GLU A 336 -6.11 -6.93 1.39
C GLU A 336 -5.52 -5.99 0.33
N ASN A 337 -4.41 -6.38 -0.29
CA ASN A 337 -3.77 -5.62 -1.36
C ASN A 337 -4.64 -5.48 -2.60
N VAL A 338 -5.38 -6.52 -3.00
CA VAL A 338 -6.27 -6.47 -4.18
C VAL A 338 -7.48 -5.55 -3.96
N GLU A 339 -7.98 -5.45 -2.72
CA GLU A 339 -9.03 -4.46 -2.39
C GLU A 339 -8.50 -3.02 -2.48
N LEU A 340 -7.22 -2.79 -2.13
CA LEU A 340 -6.58 -1.48 -2.21
C LEU A 340 -6.10 -1.12 -3.61
N TYR A 341 -5.60 -2.10 -4.36
CA TYR A 341 -5.01 -1.96 -5.69
C TYR A 341 -5.72 -2.92 -6.67
N PRO A 342 -6.81 -2.48 -7.33
CA PRO A 342 -7.64 -3.35 -8.17
C PRO A 342 -6.94 -3.93 -9.41
N ASP A 343 -5.79 -3.38 -9.80
CA ASP A 343 -4.97 -3.90 -10.91
C ASP A 343 -4.26 -5.22 -10.55
N LEU A 344 -4.17 -5.57 -9.26
CA LEU A 344 -3.51 -6.79 -8.80
C LEU A 344 -4.41 -8.01 -9.06
N ASP A 345 -3.80 -9.10 -9.55
CA ASP A 345 -4.47 -10.37 -9.76
C ASP A 345 -4.38 -11.25 -8.50
N ALA A 346 -5.53 -11.49 -7.85
CA ALA A 346 -5.63 -12.35 -6.69
C ALA A 346 -5.47 -13.85 -7.01
N GLY A 347 -5.59 -14.25 -8.29
CA GLY A 347 -5.62 -15.66 -8.69
C GLY A 347 -6.66 -16.45 -7.89
N LYS A 348 -6.21 -17.52 -7.23
CA LYS A 348 -7.07 -18.36 -6.38
C LYS A 348 -7.07 -17.94 -4.91
N ALA A 349 -6.34 -16.88 -4.55
CA ALA A 349 -6.10 -16.52 -3.16
C ALA A 349 -7.39 -16.24 -2.39
N VAL A 350 -8.37 -15.58 -3.04
CA VAL A 350 -9.67 -15.26 -2.44
C VAL A 350 -10.39 -16.53 -2.00
N PHE A 351 -10.53 -17.50 -2.92
CA PHE A 351 -11.20 -18.76 -2.64
C PHE A 351 -10.45 -19.59 -1.61
N ARG A 352 -9.13 -19.71 -1.75
CA ARG A 352 -8.31 -20.51 -0.82
C ARG A 352 -8.37 -19.93 0.60
N ARG A 353 -8.28 -18.61 0.74
CA ARG A 353 -8.44 -17.93 2.02
C ARG A 353 -9.83 -18.17 2.61
N SER A 354 -10.88 -18.01 1.81
CA SER A 354 -12.25 -18.25 2.26
C SER A 354 -12.46 -19.67 2.77
N GLN A 355 -11.87 -20.67 2.12
CA GLN A 355 -11.90 -22.06 2.59
C GLN A 355 -11.22 -22.21 3.96
N LEU A 356 -10.08 -21.55 4.18
CA LEU A 356 -9.39 -21.57 5.47
C LEU A 356 -10.23 -20.87 6.56
N LEU A 357 -10.87 -19.74 6.23
CA LEU A 357 -11.76 -19.04 7.16
C LEU A 357 -13.00 -19.88 7.51
N ASP A 358 -13.60 -20.55 6.53
CA ASP A 358 -14.72 -21.46 6.77
C ASP A 358 -14.32 -22.67 7.64
N ALA A 359 -13.10 -23.19 7.47
CA ALA A 359 -12.58 -24.24 8.34
C ALA A 359 -12.43 -23.76 9.79
N VAL A 360 -12.04 -22.49 10.00
CA VAL A 360 -11.98 -21.87 11.32
C VAL A 360 -13.39 -21.71 11.92
N LEU A 361 -14.36 -21.22 11.14
CA LEU A 361 -15.76 -21.11 11.59
C LEU A 361 -16.31 -22.48 12.01
N TYR A 362 -16.10 -23.50 11.17
CA TYR A 362 -16.55 -24.86 11.43
C TYR A 362 -15.99 -25.42 12.73
N ARG A 363 -14.69 -25.18 13.00
CA ARG A 363 -14.01 -25.60 14.24
C ARG A 363 -14.62 -24.98 15.50
N ASP A 364 -15.09 -23.75 15.39
CA ASP A 364 -15.76 -23.02 16.47
C ASP A 364 -17.29 -23.27 16.51
N ASN A 365 -17.78 -24.28 15.79
CA ASN A 365 -19.20 -24.64 15.67
C ASN A 365 -20.07 -23.52 15.09
N VAL A 366 -19.47 -22.65 14.27
CA VAL A 366 -20.16 -21.64 13.47
C VAL A 366 -20.32 -22.18 12.04
N ALA A 367 -21.49 -21.96 11.42
CA ALA A 367 -21.74 -22.42 10.07
C ALA A 367 -20.76 -21.76 9.07
N PRO A 368 -20.08 -22.53 8.22
CA PRO A 368 -19.31 -22.01 7.09
C PRO A 368 -20.20 -21.14 6.21
N MET A 369 -19.78 -19.90 5.94
CA MET A 369 -20.58 -18.94 5.19
C MET A 369 -19.85 -18.38 3.98
N PHE A 370 -18.52 -18.36 3.96
CA PHE A 370 -17.78 -17.78 2.85
C PHE A 370 -17.96 -18.60 1.56
N MET A 371 -18.10 -19.92 1.67
CA MET A 371 -18.39 -20.83 0.56
C MET A 371 -19.73 -20.55 -0.15
N LEU A 372 -20.65 -19.82 0.49
CA LEU A 372 -21.95 -19.46 -0.08
C LEU A 372 -21.92 -18.12 -0.83
N LEU A 373 -20.82 -17.38 -0.73
CA LEU A 373 -20.66 -16.04 -1.31
C LEU A 373 -20.02 -16.10 -2.70
N SER A 374 -20.31 -15.11 -3.54
CA SER A 374 -19.56 -14.87 -4.77
C SER A 374 -18.11 -14.45 -4.48
N GLU A 375 -17.20 -14.55 -5.45
CA GLU A 375 -15.79 -14.19 -5.26
C GLU A 375 -15.59 -12.75 -4.76
N GLY A 376 -16.30 -11.78 -5.34
CA GLY A 376 -16.23 -10.38 -4.91
C GLY A 376 -16.76 -10.17 -3.48
N GLU A 377 -17.80 -10.91 -3.09
CA GLU A 377 -18.33 -10.89 -1.73
C GLU A 377 -17.38 -11.58 -0.74
N GLN A 378 -16.76 -12.69 -1.13
CA GLN A 378 -15.73 -13.37 -0.35
C GLN A 378 -14.53 -12.46 -0.08
N LEU A 379 -14.10 -11.69 -1.09
CA LEU A 379 -13.03 -10.70 -0.94
C LEU A 379 -13.39 -9.67 0.13
N CYS A 380 -14.51 -8.96 -0.07
CA CYS A 380 -14.98 -7.88 0.81
C CYS A 380 -15.28 -8.38 2.23
N ALA A 381 -16.06 -9.46 2.35
CA ALA A 381 -16.48 -10.01 3.63
C ALA A 381 -15.30 -10.61 4.39
N GLY A 382 -14.41 -11.33 3.70
CA GLY A 382 -13.21 -11.90 4.31
C GLY A 382 -12.25 -10.84 4.82
N ASN A 383 -11.99 -9.78 4.04
CA ASN A 383 -11.16 -8.65 4.48
C ASN A 383 -11.79 -7.94 5.69
N ALA A 384 -13.09 -7.66 5.65
CA ALA A 384 -13.79 -7.03 6.77
C ALA A 384 -13.77 -7.91 8.03
N PHE A 385 -13.91 -9.23 7.89
CA PHE A 385 -13.85 -10.18 8.99
C PHE A 385 -12.46 -10.21 9.63
N MET A 386 -11.39 -10.33 8.82
CA MET A 386 -10.01 -10.30 9.32
C MET A 386 -9.68 -8.97 10.01
N ARG A 387 -10.08 -7.83 9.43
CA ARG A 387 -9.89 -6.50 10.04
C ARG A 387 -10.59 -6.38 11.40
N ARG A 388 -11.82 -6.90 11.54
CA ARG A 388 -12.54 -6.90 12.83
C ARG A 388 -11.86 -7.78 13.87
N LEU A 389 -11.43 -8.99 13.49
CA LEU A 389 -10.69 -9.88 14.38
C LEU A 389 -9.39 -9.25 14.86
N ALA A 390 -8.63 -8.65 13.94
CA ALA A 390 -7.40 -7.94 14.24
C ALA A 390 -7.62 -6.77 15.21
N GLN A 391 -8.67 -5.98 15.01
CA GLN A 391 -9.04 -4.86 15.89
C GLN A 391 -9.48 -5.33 17.28
N GLN A 392 -10.23 -6.43 17.38
CA GLN A 392 -10.60 -6.98 18.69
C GLN A 392 -9.39 -7.55 19.43
N MET A 393 -8.48 -8.20 18.70
CA MET A 393 -7.28 -8.79 19.29
C MET A 393 -6.32 -7.71 19.80
N ASN A 394 -6.05 -6.69 18.98
CA ASN A 394 -5.17 -5.60 19.38
C ASN A 394 -5.67 -4.26 18.81
N PRO A 395 -6.50 -3.52 19.57
CA PRO A 395 -7.01 -2.22 19.13
C PRO A 395 -5.92 -1.17 18.90
N SER A 396 -4.78 -1.29 19.60
CA SER A 396 -3.68 -0.32 19.51
C SER A 396 -2.76 -0.58 18.32
N ASN A 397 -2.70 -1.82 17.84
CA ASN A 397 -1.91 -2.20 16.66
C ASN A 397 -2.61 -3.32 15.88
N PRO A 398 -3.48 -2.97 14.92
CA PRO A 398 -4.22 -3.94 14.11
C PRO A 398 -3.31 -4.88 13.29
N VAL A 399 -2.12 -4.43 12.87
CA VAL A 399 -1.17 -5.28 12.11
C VAL A 399 -0.68 -6.43 12.98
N LEU A 400 -0.27 -6.13 14.22
CA LEU A 400 0.09 -7.18 15.19
C LEU A 400 -1.12 -8.04 15.58
N GLY A 401 -2.29 -7.44 15.71
CA GLY A 401 -3.54 -8.16 15.98
C GLY A 401 -3.86 -9.20 14.88
N SER A 402 -3.69 -8.83 13.61
CA SER A 402 -3.89 -9.75 12.48
C SER A 402 -2.96 -10.96 12.56
N ARG A 403 -1.67 -10.75 12.84
CA ARG A 403 -0.70 -11.85 13.02
C ARG A 403 -1.08 -12.79 14.16
N GLN A 404 -1.49 -12.23 15.30
CA GLN A 404 -1.91 -13.04 16.45
C GLN A 404 -3.14 -13.90 16.15
N VAL A 405 -4.12 -13.34 15.43
CA VAL A 405 -5.32 -14.07 14.99
C VAL A 405 -4.93 -15.22 14.06
N ILE A 406 -4.11 -14.94 13.04
CA ILE A 406 -3.67 -15.93 12.05
C ILE A 406 -2.87 -17.05 12.71
N ASN A 407 -1.94 -16.72 13.62
CA ASN A 407 -1.16 -17.73 14.35
C ASN A 407 -2.04 -18.71 15.13
N VAL A 408 -3.16 -18.24 15.71
CA VAL A 408 -4.12 -19.13 16.40
C VAL A 408 -4.92 -19.97 15.42
N MET A 409 -5.32 -19.40 14.27
CA MET A 409 -6.00 -20.15 13.22
C MET A 409 -5.12 -21.29 12.67
N ASP A 410 -3.85 -20.99 12.38
CA ASP A 410 -2.85 -21.93 11.86
C ASP A 410 -2.49 -23.02 12.87
N ALA A 411 -2.42 -22.68 14.17
CA ALA A 411 -2.22 -23.65 15.26
C ALA A 411 -3.39 -24.63 15.43
N GLY A 412 -4.47 -24.49 14.65
CA GLY A 412 -5.64 -25.36 14.75
C GLY A 412 -6.50 -25.07 15.98
N GLU A 413 -6.30 -23.93 16.64
CA GLU A 413 -6.97 -23.61 17.89
C GLU A 413 -8.30 -22.88 17.68
N SER A 414 -9.10 -22.85 18.74
CA SER A 414 -10.40 -22.17 18.76
C SER A 414 -10.23 -20.70 19.14
N LEU A 415 -10.61 -19.78 18.25
CA LEU A 415 -10.56 -18.34 18.50
C LEU A 415 -11.51 -17.96 19.65
N SER A 416 -12.70 -18.56 19.65
CA SER A 416 -13.72 -18.32 20.66
C SER A 416 -13.23 -18.72 22.06
N LYS A 417 -12.56 -19.88 22.19
CA LYS A 417 -12.04 -20.35 23.48
C LYS A 417 -10.80 -19.58 23.94
N ARG A 418 -9.90 -19.26 23.02
CA ARG A 418 -8.61 -18.62 23.37
C ARG A 418 -8.77 -17.15 23.71
N PHE A 419 -9.73 -16.46 23.10
CA PHE A 419 -9.87 -15.01 23.22
C PHE A 419 -11.23 -14.54 23.74
N GLY A 420 -12.18 -15.45 23.98
CA GLY A 420 -13.53 -15.10 24.44
C GLY A 420 -14.32 -14.30 23.39
N ILE A 421 -14.01 -14.49 22.10
CA ILE A 421 -14.64 -13.78 21.00
C ILE A 421 -15.89 -14.53 20.54
N ASP A 422 -17.01 -13.81 20.38
CA ASP A 422 -18.18 -14.32 19.68
C ASP A 422 -18.01 -14.10 18.16
N LEU A 423 -17.57 -15.15 17.46
CA LEU A 423 -17.39 -15.11 16.01
C LEU A 423 -18.68 -14.80 15.25
N ALA A 424 -19.84 -15.26 15.75
CA ALA A 424 -21.12 -15.03 15.07
C ALA A 424 -21.50 -13.53 15.09
N ALA A 425 -21.11 -12.80 16.13
CA ALA A 425 -21.30 -11.35 16.20
C ALA A 425 -20.39 -10.56 15.24
N LEU A 426 -19.28 -11.14 14.81
CA LEU A 426 -18.29 -10.51 13.93
C LEU A 426 -18.59 -10.68 12.44
N LEU A 427 -19.30 -11.74 12.08
CA LEU A 427 -19.75 -11.98 10.71
C LEU A 427 -20.68 -10.85 10.24
N PRO A 428 -20.66 -10.47 8.96
CA PRO A 428 -21.65 -9.54 8.44
C PRO A 428 -23.05 -10.13 8.64
N LYS A 429 -24.04 -9.30 8.99
CA LYS A 429 -25.42 -9.77 9.06
C LYS A 429 -25.95 -9.89 7.63
N TRP A 430 -26.26 -11.11 7.21
CA TRP A 430 -26.89 -11.41 5.92
C TRP A 430 -28.36 -11.74 6.17
N ASP A 431 -29.24 -11.31 5.27
CA ASP A 431 -30.65 -11.71 5.31
C ASP A 431 -30.83 -13.16 4.82
N ALA A 432 -32.04 -13.71 4.98
CA ALA A 432 -32.37 -15.08 4.57
C ALA A 432 -32.24 -15.33 3.05
N SER A 433 -31.99 -14.30 2.25
CA SER A 433 -31.73 -14.35 0.81
C SER A 433 -30.24 -14.29 0.44
N GLY A 434 -29.34 -14.25 1.42
CA GLY A 434 -27.90 -14.19 1.17
C GLY A 434 -27.45 -12.82 0.65
N THR A 435 -28.18 -11.73 0.95
CA THR A 435 -27.74 -10.36 0.68
C THR A 435 -27.22 -9.65 1.94
N PRO A 436 -26.18 -8.80 1.83
CA PRO A 436 -25.61 -8.13 2.99
C PRO A 436 -26.58 -7.06 3.48
N VAL A 437 -26.92 -7.10 4.78
CA VAL A 437 -27.76 -6.06 5.40
C VAL A 437 -26.98 -4.75 5.44
N ARG A 438 -27.17 -3.89 4.43
CA ARG A 438 -26.62 -2.53 4.43
C ARG A 438 -27.21 -1.78 5.62
N ARG A 439 -26.37 -1.28 6.53
CA ARG A 439 -26.82 -0.25 7.49
C ARG A 439 -27.37 0.92 6.66
N PRO A 440 -28.58 1.44 6.94
CA PRO A 440 -29.07 2.61 6.25
C PRO A 440 -28.09 3.77 6.47
N ARG A 441 -27.52 4.31 5.39
CA ARG A 441 -26.83 5.61 5.43
C ARG A 441 -27.86 6.62 5.92
N SER A 442 -27.61 7.25 7.06
CA SER A 442 -28.43 8.38 7.47
C SER A 442 -28.26 9.47 6.42
N ILE A 443 -29.37 10.04 5.94
CA ILE A 443 -29.42 11.08 4.89
C ILE A 443 -28.81 12.43 5.36
N LYS A 444 -28.12 12.47 6.51
CA LYS A 444 -27.51 13.69 7.05
C LYS A 444 -26.05 13.95 6.66
N GLU A 445 -25.39 13.05 5.93
CA GLU A 445 -23.96 13.21 5.57
C GLU A 445 -23.71 13.40 4.05
N ALA A 446 -24.73 13.81 3.29
CA ALA A 446 -24.61 14.14 1.86
C ALA A 446 -24.84 15.63 1.56
N GLY A 447 -24.60 16.50 2.53
CA GLY A 447 -24.67 17.94 2.38
C GLY A 447 -23.75 18.63 3.37
N GLY A 448 -22.53 18.92 2.93
CA GLY A 448 -21.47 19.59 3.67
C GLY A 448 -20.21 19.65 2.83
#